data_AF-A0A8T5LLB8-F1
#
_entry.id   AF-A0A8T5LLB8-F1
#
_cell.length_a   1.000
_cell.length_b   1.000
_cell.length_c   1.000
_cell.angle_alpha   90.00
_cell.angle_beta   90.00
_cell.angle_gamma   90.00
#
_symmetry.space_group_name_H-M   'P 1'
#
loop_
_entity.id
_entity.type
_entity.pdbx_description
1 polymer ?
#
loop_
_entity_poly.entity_id
_entity_poly.type
_entity_poly.pdbx_seq_one_letter_code
_entity_poly.pdbx_strand_id
1 'polypeptide(L)'
;MKIKVFKKIKKILYTHRPVTLIANLIYRFFEPRTIAIVGSIGKTTTKEALIKILEQKYKTRILNENSLEADIQRLVSVIFRLRSKHQILIVEAAINYPNDMNIYSQLIKPDIIIFTEIGYAHGEYFNSSDLDIYNEKIKILSSLKSNGIIILNKEDVQLQKLIKNKNYNIITYGQSIDSNYQIKNIKEKKLIETNFFLNNNQKKESILIKTEVVGQHNVKNLSGAIIAAKKLGCSNSEIISSLKTMRNVRGRLELNKLNKNILLIDDSYNSNPSSVKAMLKTIVKDKTRRKILVFGDMLELGSKEKEFHIMIAKELATIKPENILLIGKIVMLTKKELLKLNFDKKKIFYSEDLEQIMNKILEILKPNDMIVFKASNKINLNIIISKLKKGIILRLNKNNKDVQLPIKNINSYFEVGNFNASRKKNEHQGIDFPANINTRVYSVDCGVVIFSGVKKLYGKTVIIKHDNCESWYAHLNNIFVHKGQKIKKGLLIGLVGRSGNIPNDNSVYDYTHLHFEIRKNKHSIDPTIYLKLK
;
A
#
# COMPACT_ATOMS: atom_id res chain seq x y z
N MET A 1 -0.42 -29.81 -15.63
CA MET A 1 -1.14 -29.67 -16.91
C MET A 1 -2.21 -28.56 -16.92
N LYS A 2 -2.99 -28.37 -15.85
CA LYS A 2 -4.05 -27.32 -15.76
C LYS A 2 -3.56 -25.85 -15.84
N ILE A 3 -2.30 -25.56 -15.49
CA ILE A 3 -1.71 -24.20 -15.60
C ILE A 3 -1.36 -23.81 -17.05
N LYS A 4 -1.02 -24.78 -17.91
CA LYS A 4 -0.79 -24.54 -19.35
C LYS A 4 -2.10 -24.23 -20.09
N VAL A 5 -3.23 -24.78 -19.61
CA VAL A 5 -4.57 -24.50 -20.16
C VAL A 5 -5.01 -23.07 -19.84
N PHE A 6 -4.70 -22.55 -18.65
CA PHE A 6 -4.94 -21.12 -18.31
C PHE A 6 -4.07 -20.14 -19.13
N LYS A 7 -2.81 -20.48 -19.41
CA LYS A 7 -2.00 -19.71 -20.37
C LYS A 7 -2.56 -19.77 -21.80
N LYS A 8 -3.22 -20.88 -22.19
CA LYS A 8 -3.95 -21.01 -23.46
C LYS A 8 -5.23 -20.17 -23.49
N ILE A 9 -5.90 -19.95 -22.34
CA ILE A 9 -7.02 -19.01 -22.21
C ILE A 9 -6.54 -17.54 -22.29
N LYS A 10 -5.33 -17.21 -21.81
CA LYS A 10 -4.70 -15.92 -22.13
C LYS A 10 -4.34 -15.78 -23.62
N LYS A 11 -4.07 -16.91 -24.31
CA LYS A 11 -3.94 -16.95 -25.78
C LYS A 11 -5.28 -16.71 -26.49
N ILE A 12 -6.43 -16.92 -25.82
CA ILE A 12 -7.77 -16.53 -26.31
C ILE A 12 -7.98 -14.99 -26.23
N LEU A 13 -7.19 -14.25 -25.44
CA LEU A 13 -7.22 -12.78 -25.47
C LEU A 13 -6.49 -12.18 -26.67
N TYR A 14 -5.61 -12.94 -27.35
CA TYR A 14 -5.12 -12.58 -28.69
C TYR A 14 -6.16 -12.87 -29.79
N THR A 15 -7.27 -13.56 -29.48
CA THR A 15 -8.39 -13.82 -30.40
C THR A 15 -9.58 -12.86 -30.24
N HIS A 16 -9.40 -11.70 -29.60
CA HIS A 16 -10.41 -10.62 -29.63
C HIS A 16 -9.95 -9.38 -30.41
N ARG A 17 -9.43 -9.55 -31.62
CA ARG A 17 -9.40 -8.47 -32.63
C ARG A 17 -10.70 -7.64 -32.65
N PRO A 18 -11.90 -8.25 -32.54
CA PRO A 18 -13.14 -7.48 -32.44
C PRO A 18 -13.21 -6.55 -31.23
N VAL A 19 -12.77 -6.97 -30.02
CA VAL A 19 -12.89 -6.13 -28.81
C VAL A 19 -11.93 -4.95 -28.87
N THR A 20 -10.67 -5.18 -29.28
CA THR A 20 -9.71 -4.09 -29.45
C THR A 20 -10.10 -3.16 -30.60
N LEU A 21 -10.71 -3.69 -31.67
CA LEU A 21 -11.28 -2.90 -32.75
C LEU A 21 -12.45 -2.03 -32.26
N ILE A 22 -13.42 -2.60 -31.52
CA ILE A 22 -14.55 -1.86 -30.95
C ILE A 22 -14.05 -0.80 -29.96
N ALA A 23 -13.08 -1.13 -29.12
CA ALA A 23 -12.45 -0.15 -28.23
C ALA A 23 -11.80 0.98 -29.04
N ASN A 24 -11.04 0.68 -30.09
CA ASN A 24 -10.48 1.70 -30.96
C ASN A 24 -11.55 2.58 -31.63
N LEU A 25 -12.65 1.99 -32.10
CA LEU A 25 -13.78 2.73 -32.66
C LEU A 25 -14.41 3.67 -31.63
N ILE A 26 -14.64 3.20 -30.40
CA ILE A 26 -15.15 4.02 -29.29
C ILE A 26 -14.18 5.16 -28.94
N TYR A 27 -12.89 4.86 -28.88
CA TYR A 27 -11.86 5.87 -28.64
C TYR A 27 -11.87 6.94 -29.74
N ARG A 28 -11.92 6.53 -31.01
CA ARG A 28 -11.99 7.44 -32.16
C ARG A 28 -13.28 8.25 -32.20
N PHE A 29 -14.39 7.67 -31.75
CA PHE A 29 -15.69 8.37 -31.70
C PHE A 29 -15.69 9.52 -30.68
N PHE A 30 -15.11 9.31 -29.49
CA PHE A 30 -15.05 10.35 -28.46
C PHE A 30 -13.84 11.29 -28.58
N GLU A 31 -12.76 10.81 -29.19
CA GLU A 31 -11.49 11.51 -29.42
C GLU A 31 -11.00 12.38 -28.24
N PRO A 32 -10.89 11.82 -27.01
CA PRO A 32 -10.50 12.61 -25.85
C PRO A 32 -9.05 13.08 -25.96
N ARG A 33 -8.74 14.23 -25.34
CA ARG A 33 -7.35 14.68 -25.16
C ARG A 33 -6.61 13.68 -24.28
N THR A 34 -5.65 12.98 -24.86
CA THR A 34 -5.06 11.78 -24.26
C THR A 34 -3.65 12.05 -23.74
N ILE A 35 -3.40 11.70 -22.48
CA ILE A 35 -2.08 11.75 -21.86
C ILE A 35 -1.65 10.32 -21.52
N ALA A 36 -0.58 9.86 -22.14
CA ALA A 36 0.00 8.54 -21.85
C ALA A 36 1.24 8.69 -20.96
N ILE A 37 1.31 7.90 -19.90
CA ILE A 37 2.42 7.89 -18.94
C ILE A 37 3.18 6.58 -19.08
N VAL A 38 4.44 6.66 -19.46
CA VAL A 38 5.26 5.52 -19.90
C VAL A 38 6.53 5.45 -19.06
N GLY A 39 6.86 4.25 -18.61
CA GLY A 39 8.08 4.01 -17.83
C GLY A 39 8.09 2.66 -17.14
N SER A 40 9.19 2.32 -16.49
CA SER A 40 9.28 1.19 -15.56
C SER A 40 8.91 1.64 -14.15
N ILE A 41 9.38 2.82 -13.74
CA ILE A 41 9.23 3.36 -12.38
C ILE A 41 8.53 4.71 -12.43
N GLY A 42 7.74 5.04 -11.39
CA GLY A 42 7.15 6.37 -11.22
C GLY A 42 5.82 6.63 -11.95
N LYS A 43 5.41 5.76 -12.89
CA LYS A 43 4.19 5.91 -13.69
C LYS A 43 2.95 6.27 -12.87
N THR A 44 2.59 5.43 -11.91
CA THR A 44 1.38 5.63 -11.09
C THR A 44 1.48 6.89 -10.24
N THR A 45 2.65 7.20 -9.67
CA THR A 45 2.83 8.45 -8.91
C THR A 45 2.62 9.68 -9.81
N THR A 46 3.16 9.66 -11.03
CA THR A 46 2.94 10.71 -12.03
C THR A 46 1.46 10.80 -12.44
N LYS A 47 0.79 9.66 -12.61
CA LYS A 47 -0.64 9.58 -12.96
C LYS A 47 -1.50 10.23 -11.87
N GLU A 48 -1.33 9.82 -10.62
CA GLU A 48 -2.08 10.35 -9.48
C GLU A 48 -1.79 11.84 -9.25
N ALA A 49 -0.54 12.28 -9.44
CA ALA A 49 -0.20 13.70 -9.38
C ALA A 49 -0.90 14.51 -10.49
N LEU A 50 -0.90 14.00 -11.72
CA LEU A 50 -1.53 14.66 -12.86
C LEU A 50 -3.05 14.75 -12.66
N ILE A 51 -3.69 13.66 -12.22
CA ILE A 51 -5.12 13.65 -11.88
C ILE A 51 -5.41 14.70 -10.82
N LYS A 52 -4.68 14.69 -9.70
CA LYS A 52 -4.89 15.60 -8.58
C LYS A 52 -4.82 17.07 -8.98
N ILE A 53 -3.88 17.42 -9.88
CA ILE A 53 -3.75 18.79 -10.40
C ILE A 53 -4.92 19.13 -11.33
N LEU A 54 -5.23 18.24 -12.28
CA LEU A 54 -6.26 18.49 -13.29
C LEU A 54 -7.67 18.50 -12.70
N GLU A 55 -7.93 17.80 -11.60
CA GLU A 55 -9.23 17.79 -10.92
C GLU A 55 -9.71 19.17 -10.49
N GLN A 56 -8.80 20.15 -10.26
CA GLN A 56 -9.22 21.53 -9.95
C GLN A 56 -9.98 22.18 -11.10
N LYS A 57 -9.60 21.87 -12.34
CA LYS A 57 -10.12 22.54 -13.54
C LYS A 57 -11.03 21.65 -14.39
N TYR A 58 -10.82 20.33 -14.33
CA TYR A 58 -11.40 19.35 -15.24
C TYR A 58 -12.09 18.19 -14.53
N LYS A 59 -12.40 18.29 -13.23
CA LYS A 59 -12.88 17.19 -12.36
C LYS A 59 -13.74 16.12 -13.05
N THR A 60 -14.90 16.49 -13.58
CA THR A 60 -15.87 15.56 -14.20
C THR A 60 -15.54 15.20 -15.64
N ARG A 61 -14.53 15.85 -16.22
CA ARG A 61 -14.06 15.70 -17.60
C ARG A 61 -12.86 14.75 -17.72
N ILE A 62 -12.28 14.29 -16.61
CA ILE A 62 -11.16 13.34 -16.60
C ILE A 62 -11.70 11.92 -16.54
N LEU A 63 -11.17 11.05 -17.39
CA LEU A 63 -11.30 9.60 -17.27
C LEU A 63 -9.92 8.97 -17.12
N ASN A 64 -9.81 8.01 -16.20
CA ASN A 64 -8.58 7.29 -15.93
C ASN A 64 -8.85 5.85 -15.46
N GLU A 65 -7.78 5.08 -15.32
CA GLU A 65 -7.79 3.82 -14.60
C GLU A 65 -7.89 4.06 -13.08
N ASN A 66 -8.94 3.53 -12.46
CA ASN A 66 -9.12 3.52 -11.00
C ASN A 66 -8.19 2.49 -10.31
N SER A 67 -7.33 1.82 -11.07
CA SER A 67 -6.41 0.82 -10.57
C SER A 67 -4.97 1.34 -10.49
N LEU A 68 -4.19 0.70 -9.62
CA LEU A 68 -2.77 0.95 -9.45
C LEU A 68 -1.90 0.02 -10.34
N GLU A 69 -2.46 -1.03 -10.96
CA GLU A 69 -1.77 -1.81 -12.01
C GLU A 69 -2.35 -1.38 -13.35
N ALA A 70 -1.48 -1.28 -14.33
CA ALA A 70 -1.84 -0.98 -15.70
C ALA A 70 -1.59 -2.23 -16.56
N ASP A 71 -2.54 -2.52 -17.44
CA ASP A 71 -2.43 -3.54 -18.47
C ASP A 71 -3.40 -3.21 -19.61
N ILE A 72 -3.28 -3.95 -20.71
CA ILE A 72 -4.10 -3.74 -21.91
C ILE A 72 -5.59 -3.95 -21.63
N GLN A 73 -5.96 -4.88 -20.76
CA GLN A 73 -7.36 -5.17 -20.46
C GLN A 73 -8.01 -4.00 -19.72
N ARG A 74 -7.25 -3.35 -18.84
CA ARG A 74 -7.67 -2.13 -18.13
C ARG A 74 -7.82 -0.96 -19.06
N LEU A 75 -6.87 -0.76 -19.98
CA LEU A 75 -7.02 0.27 -21.01
C LEU A 75 -8.32 0.08 -21.80
N VAL A 76 -8.58 -1.13 -22.29
CA VAL A 76 -9.82 -1.46 -23.01
C VAL A 76 -11.07 -1.18 -22.15
N SER A 77 -11.06 -1.59 -20.88
CA SER A 77 -12.14 -1.31 -19.92
C SER A 77 -12.35 0.19 -19.67
N VAL A 78 -11.29 1.00 -19.63
CA VAL A 78 -11.39 2.45 -19.51
C VAL A 78 -12.00 3.06 -20.75
N ILE A 79 -11.57 2.62 -21.94
CA ILE A 79 -12.10 3.10 -23.20
C ILE A 79 -13.61 2.83 -23.30
N PHE A 80 -14.10 1.67 -22.86
CA PHE A 80 -15.55 1.38 -22.82
C PHE A 80 -16.34 2.26 -21.84
N ARG A 81 -15.67 2.92 -20.89
CA ARG A 81 -16.27 3.90 -19.98
C ARG A 81 -16.27 5.32 -20.54
N LEU A 82 -15.69 5.58 -21.73
CA LEU A 82 -15.75 6.89 -22.38
C LEU A 82 -17.19 7.33 -22.64
N ARG A 83 -17.43 8.63 -22.48
CA ARG A 83 -18.72 9.32 -22.59
C ARG A 83 -18.42 10.74 -23.06
N SER A 84 -19.38 11.44 -23.64
CA SER A 84 -19.21 12.80 -24.17
C SER A 84 -18.70 13.83 -23.14
N LYS A 85 -19.01 13.64 -21.86
CA LYS A 85 -18.49 14.50 -20.78
C LYS A 85 -16.97 14.38 -20.58
N HIS A 86 -16.37 13.24 -20.95
CA HIS A 86 -14.94 12.99 -20.75
C HIS A 86 -14.15 13.66 -21.87
N GLN A 87 -13.30 14.61 -21.50
CA GLN A 87 -12.47 15.36 -22.44
C GLN A 87 -11.00 15.07 -22.29
N ILE A 88 -10.59 14.56 -21.13
CA ILE A 88 -9.21 14.19 -20.86
C ILE A 88 -9.18 12.70 -20.50
N LEU A 89 -8.37 11.93 -21.21
CA LEU A 89 -8.10 10.54 -20.91
C LEU A 89 -6.65 10.40 -20.44
N ILE A 90 -6.45 9.92 -19.21
CA ILE A 90 -5.12 9.68 -18.63
C ILE A 90 -4.88 8.17 -18.59
N VAL A 91 -3.84 7.73 -19.28
CA VAL A 91 -3.49 6.31 -19.42
C VAL A 91 -2.11 6.06 -18.83
N GLU A 92 -2.02 5.08 -17.93
CA GLU A 92 -0.74 4.50 -17.55
C GLU A 92 -0.41 3.38 -18.54
N ALA A 93 0.65 3.55 -19.34
CA ALA A 93 1.05 2.56 -20.33
C ALA A 93 2.15 1.64 -19.76
N ALA A 94 1.75 0.43 -19.38
CA ALA A 94 2.62 -0.61 -18.86
C ALA A 94 2.76 -1.78 -19.84
N ILE A 95 3.92 -2.44 -19.80
CA ILE A 95 4.24 -3.61 -20.64
C ILE A 95 4.48 -4.81 -19.72
N ASN A 96 3.95 -5.96 -20.10
CA ASN A 96 4.17 -7.25 -19.48
C ASN A 96 4.85 -8.23 -20.46
N TYR A 97 4.51 -8.14 -21.75
CA TYR A 97 5.01 -8.98 -22.82
C TYR A 97 5.52 -8.14 -24.01
N PRO A 98 6.41 -8.70 -24.84
CA PRO A 98 6.78 -8.09 -26.12
C PRO A 98 5.55 -7.77 -26.97
N ASN A 99 5.59 -6.62 -27.65
CA ASN A 99 4.50 -6.05 -28.45
C ASN A 99 3.28 -5.55 -27.68
N ASP A 100 3.28 -5.54 -26.35
CA ASP A 100 2.21 -4.89 -25.59
C ASP A 100 2.07 -3.42 -25.99
N MET A 101 3.19 -2.71 -26.21
CA MET A 101 3.14 -1.29 -26.54
C MET A 101 2.58 -1.03 -27.94
N ASN A 102 2.70 -1.99 -28.87
CA ASN A 102 2.02 -1.90 -30.17
C ASN A 102 0.50 -1.87 -30.00
N ILE A 103 -0.04 -2.59 -29.02
CA ILE A 103 -1.48 -2.60 -28.75
C ILE A 103 -1.91 -1.26 -28.16
N TYR A 104 -1.11 -0.65 -27.27
CA TYR A 104 -1.36 0.73 -26.84
C TYR A 104 -1.37 1.70 -28.03
N SER A 105 -0.36 1.63 -28.91
CA SER A 105 -0.29 2.50 -30.10
C SER A 105 -1.46 2.34 -31.06
N GLN A 106 -2.06 1.15 -31.11
CA GLN A 106 -3.25 0.89 -31.92
C GLN A 106 -4.51 1.43 -31.26
N LEU A 107 -4.62 1.37 -29.94
CA LEU A 107 -5.83 1.72 -29.20
C LEU A 107 -5.99 3.23 -28.96
N ILE A 108 -4.89 3.94 -28.68
CA ILE A 108 -4.91 5.36 -28.29
C ILE A 108 -4.00 6.21 -29.17
N LYS A 109 -4.32 7.52 -29.28
CA LYS A 109 -3.50 8.54 -29.94
C LYS A 109 -3.18 9.68 -28.99
N PRO A 110 -2.05 9.62 -28.26
CA PRO A 110 -1.72 10.61 -27.23
C PRO A 110 -1.45 12.02 -27.81
N ASP A 111 -1.94 13.04 -27.11
CA ASP A 111 -1.56 14.44 -27.28
C ASP A 111 -0.30 14.77 -26.46
N ILE A 112 -0.12 14.08 -25.33
CA ILE A 112 1.07 14.20 -24.48
C ILE A 112 1.53 12.80 -24.08
N ILE A 113 2.83 12.54 -24.22
CA ILE A 113 3.48 11.33 -23.69
C ILE A 113 4.48 11.75 -22.62
N ILE A 114 4.30 11.28 -21.39
CA ILE A 114 5.23 11.52 -20.28
C ILE A 114 6.08 10.27 -20.09
N PHE A 115 7.38 10.37 -20.37
CA PHE A 115 8.34 9.36 -19.97
C PHE A 115 8.87 9.65 -18.57
N THR A 116 8.72 8.69 -17.68
CA THR A 116 9.28 8.71 -16.33
C THR A 116 10.71 8.14 -16.32
N GLU A 117 10.94 6.99 -15.70
CA GLU A 117 12.23 6.29 -15.67
C GLU A 117 12.07 4.91 -16.32
N ILE A 118 12.98 4.57 -17.23
CA ILE A 118 13.13 3.27 -17.88
C ILE A 118 14.28 2.55 -17.19
N GLY A 119 13.92 1.62 -16.32
CA GLY A 119 14.87 0.73 -15.66
C GLY A 119 14.43 -0.72 -15.79
N TYR A 120 15.27 -1.62 -15.27
CA TYR A 120 15.04 -3.05 -15.31
C TYR A 120 13.78 -3.45 -14.52
N ALA A 121 12.75 -3.90 -15.24
CA ALA A 121 11.50 -4.45 -14.73
C ALA A 121 10.87 -5.36 -15.80
N HIS A 122 10.12 -6.38 -15.38
CA HIS A 122 9.48 -7.35 -16.28
C HIS A 122 10.46 -8.14 -17.17
N GLY A 123 11.69 -8.36 -16.69
CA GLY A 123 12.78 -9.04 -17.43
C GLY A 123 12.54 -10.52 -17.72
N GLU A 124 11.42 -11.10 -17.30
CA GLU A 124 11.06 -12.50 -17.60
C GLU A 124 10.79 -12.73 -19.10
N TYR A 125 10.27 -11.71 -19.81
CA TYR A 125 9.83 -11.83 -21.22
C TYR A 125 10.61 -10.95 -22.21
N PHE A 126 11.45 -10.06 -21.70
CA PHE A 126 12.43 -9.30 -22.48
C PHE A 126 13.79 -9.93 -22.20
N ASN A 127 14.74 -9.98 -23.15
CA ASN A 127 16.01 -10.73 -23.03
C ASN A 127 16.99 -10.12 -22.00
N SER A 128 16.47 -9.57 -20.90
CA SER A 128 17.19 -9.04 -19.75
C SER A 128 18.10 -7.84 -20.06
N SER A 129 17.72 -7.07 -21.08
CA SER A 129 18.36 -5.82 -21.46
C SER A 129 17.43 -4.62 -21.23
N ASP A 130 17.95 -3.57 -20.60
CA ASP A 130 17.27 -2.27 -20.51
C ASP A 130 16.96 -1.70 -21.90
N LEU A 131 17.75 -2.07 -22.91
CA LEU A 131 17.54 -1.68 -24.31
C LEU A 131 16.27 -2.29 -24.89
N ASP A 132 15.95 -3.54 -24.57
CA ASP A 132 14.72 -4.18 -25.08
C ASP A 132 13.48 -3.56 -24.45
N ILE A 133 13.54 -3.28 -23.14
CA ILE A 133 12.49 -2.58 -22.41
C ILE A 133 12.30 -1.18 -23.00
N TYR A 134 13.39 -0.47 -23.29
CA TYR A 134 13.37 0.83 -23.96
C TYR A 134 12.72 0.72 -25.34
N ASN A 135 13.20 -0.18 -26.20
CA ASN A 135 12.73 -0.39 -27.57
C ASN A 135 11.24 -0.75 -27.60
N GLU A 136 10.75 -1.55 -26.65
CA GLU A 136 9.33 -1.82 -26.52
C GLU A 136 8.56 -0.57 -26.11
N LYS A 137 9.02 0.17 -25.10
CA LYS A 137 8.31 1.36 -24.59
C LYS A 137 8.22 2.50 -25.60
N ILE A 138 9.23 2.71 -26.43
CA ILE A 138 9.22 3.79 -27.43
C ILE A 138 8.26 3.53 -28.59
N LYS A 139 7.74 2.29 -28.77
CA LYS A 139 6.74 1.99 -29.81
C LYS A 139 5.48 2.84 -29.69
N ILE A 140 5.15 3.36 -28.50
CA ILE A 140 4.04 4.29 -28.28
C ILE A 140 4.15 5.58 -29.10
N LEU A 141 5.37 5.99 -29.44
CA LEU A 141 5.62 7.21 -30.21
C LEU A 141 4.99 7.18 -31.61
N SER A 142 4.80 5.98 -32.21
CA SER A 142 4.15 5.84 -33.51
C SER A 142 2.68 6.27 -33.51
N SER A 143 2.07 6.38 -32.32
CA SER A 143 0.69 6.84 -32.12
C SER A 143 0.57 8.28 -31.64
N LEU A 144 1.70 8.96 -31.39
CA LEU A 144 1.69 10.38 -30.99
C LEU A 144 1.05 11.21 -32.11
N LYS A 145 0.14 12.12 -31.75
CA LYS A 145 -0.44 13.06 -32.72
C LYS A 145 0.65 13.97 -33.31
N SER A 146 0.41 14.53 -34.50
CA SER A 146 1.37 15.40 -35.23
C SER A 146 1.86 16.59 -34.39
N ASN A 147 0.97 17.23 -33.63
CA ASN A 147 1.29 18.32 -32.71
C ASN A 147 1.50 17.85 -31.25
N GLY A 148 1.69 16.54 -31.06
CA GLY A 148 1.85 15.93 -29.76
C GLY A 148 3.18 16.31 -29.11
N ILE A 149 3.20 16.28 -27.78
CA ILE A 149 4.37 16.67 -26.98
C ILE A 149 4.90 15.45 -26.23
N ILE A 150 6.22 15.32 -26.20
CA ILE A 150 6.92 14.35 -25.36
C ILE A 150 7.52 15.09 -24.16
N ILE A 151 7.18 14.65 -22.95
CA ILE A 151 7.77 15.15 -21.69
C ILE A 151 8.73 14.08 -21.17
N LEU A 152 10.01 14.41 -21.03
CA LEU A 152 11.08 13.42 -20.91
C LEU A 152 12.02 13.69 -19.73
N ASN A 153 12.25 12.68 -18.88
CA ASN A 153 13.23 12.74 -17.79
C ASN A 153 14.67 12.71 -18.34
N LYS A 154 15.34 13.86 -18.35
CA LYS A 154 16.65 14.04 -19.00
C LYS A 154 17.77 13.16 -18.43
N GLU A 155 17.65 12.79 -17.16
CA GLU A 155 18.68 12.04 -16.44
C GLU A 155 18.58 10.53 -16.66
N ASP A 156 17.53 10.06 -17.33
CA ASP A 156 17.40 8.66 -17.70
C ASP A 156 18.31 8.33 -18.89
N VAL A 157 19.25 7.42 -18.66
CA VAL A 157 20.29 7.06 -19.64
C VAL A 157 19.70 6.51 -20.94
N GLN A 158 18.61 5.74 -20.88
CA GLN A 158 18.00 5.16 -22.09
C GLN A 158 17.27 6.24 -22.90
N LEU A 159 16.59 7.15 -22.21
CA LEU A 159 15.82 8.24 -22.85
C LEU A 159 16.70 9.32 -23.49
N GLN A 160 17.98 9.42 -23.15
CA GLN A 160 18.89 10.39 -23.80
C GLN A 160 18.95 10.22 -25.33
N LYS A 161 18.78 8.99 -25.83
CA LYS A 161 18.72 8.70 -27.28
C LYS A 161 17.57 9.42 -27.97
N LEU A 162 16.44 9.58 -27.26
CA LEU A 162 15.25 10.23 -27.80
C LEU A 162 15.38 11.75 -27.82
N ILE A 163 16.13 12.35 -26.88
CA ILE A 163 16.33 13.81 -26.79
C ILE A 163 16.93 14.39 -28.08
N LYS A 164 17.79 13.63 -28.76
CA LYS A 164 18.45 14.07 -29.99
C LYS A 164 17.56 14.01 -31.24
N ASN A 165 16.37 13.42 -31.14
CA ASN A 165 15.47 13.25 -32.26
C ASN A 165 14.66 14.54 -32.52
N LYS A 166 15.02 15.25 -33.60
CA LYS A 166 14.38 16.51 -33.99
C LYS A 166 12.97 16.36 -34.55
N ASN A 167 12.51 15.14 -34.82
CA ASN A 167 11.18 14.89 -35.37
C ASN A 167 10.05 15.04 -34.34
N TYR A 168 10.39 15.15 -33.06
CA TYR A 168 9.41 15.25 -31.99
C TYR A 168 9.54 16.57 -31.22
N ASN A 169 8.40 17.10 -30.78
CA ASN A 169 8.36 18.22 -29.85
C ASN A 169 8.66 17.71 -28.42
N ILE A 170 9.93 17.81 -28.00
CA ILE A 170 10.42 17.27 -26.73
C ILE A 170 10.59 18.38 -25.70
N ILE A 171 10.06 18.14 -24.50
CA ILE A 171 10.25 18.96 -23.31
C ILE A 171 10.95 18.12 -22.25
N THR A 172 12.17 18.48 -21.93
CA THR A 172 12.98 17.78 -20.94
C THR A 172 12.79 18.33 -19.53
N TYR A 173 12.86 17.46 -18.53
CA TYR A 173 12.89 17.82 -17.11
C TYR A 173 13.96 17.03 -16.36
N GLY A 174 14.54 17.64 -15.33
CA GLY A 174 15.64 17.04 -14.54
C GLY A 174 16.37 18.09 -13.70
N GLN A 175 17.39 17.71 -12.95
CA GLN A 175 18.24 18.66 -12.19
C GLN A 175 19.29 19.35 -13.07
N SER A 176 19.59 18.77 -14.24
CA SER A 176 20.54 19.34 -15.21
C SER A 176 20.16 20.76 -15.62
N ILE A 177 21.16 21.65 -15.67
CA ILE A 177 21.02 23.08 -15.97
C ILE A 177 20.41 23.37 -17.34
N ASP A 178 20.65 22.47 -18.29
CA ASP A 178 20.21 22.57 -19.68
C ASP A 178 18.87 21.82 -19.93
N SER A 179 18.16 21.40 -18.88
CA SER A 179 16.79 20.88 -19.00
C SER A 179 15.83 22.02 -19.38
N ASN A 180 14.76 21.76 -20.13
CA ASN A 180 13.75 22.80 -20.38
C ASN A 180 13.05 23.22 -19.07
N TYR A 181 12.78 22.23 -18.21
CA TYR A 181 12.32 22.42 -16.84
C TYR A 181 13.37 21.90 -15.84
N GLN A 182 14.08 22.81 -15.18
CA GLN A 182 15.11 22.46 -14.20
C GLN A 182 14.54 22.32 -12.79
N ILE A 183 14.85 21.21 -12.12
CA ILE A 183 14.54 20.95 -10.71
C ILE A 183 15.70 21.48 -9.84
N LYS A 184 15.40 22.35 -8.87
CA LYS A 184 16.39 22.97 -7.98
C LYS A 184 15.97 22.89 -6.50
N ASN A 185 16.98 22.96 -5.63
CA ASN A 185 16.83 23.12 -4.17
C ASN A 185 15.85 22.12 -3.53
N ILE A 186 16.01 20.82 -3.82
CA ILE A 186 15.20 19.78 -3.19
C ILE A 186 15.53 19.71 -1.70
N LYS A 187 14.55 20.01 -0.85
CA LYS A 187 14.64 19.94 0.61
C LYS A 187 13.56 19.01 1.14
N GLU A 188 13.98 17.95 1.83
CA GLU A 188 13.06 17.03 2.51
C GLU A 188 13.12 17.29 4.02
N LYS A 189 11.97 17.53 4.65
CA LYS A 189 11.86 17.74 6.10
C LYS A 189 11.27 16.51 6.77
N LYS A 190 12.10 15.80 7.54
CA LYS A 190 11.71 14.73 8.49
C LYS A 190 10.75 13.67 7.93
N LEU A 191 10.85 13.33 6.64
CA LEU A 191 9.91 12.40 5.98
C LEU A 191 8.43 12.84 6.09
N ILE A 192 8.18 14.15 6.05
CA ILE A 192 6.82 14.72 6.11
C ILE A 192 6.56 15.59 4.90
N GLU A 193 7.54 16.39 4.50
CA GLU A 193 7.39 17.41 3.47
C GLU A 193 8.58 17.39 2.53
N THR A 194 8.31 17.55 1.23
CA THR A 194 9.33 17.79 0.20
C THR A 194 9.05 19.12 -0.48
N ASN A 195 10.09 19.94 -0.58
CA ASN A 195 10.06 21.24 -1.23
C ASN A 195 11.08 21.28 -2.36
N PHE A 196 10.71 21.85 -3.51
CA PHE A 196 11.63 22.04 -4.62
C PHE A 196 11.14 23.17 -5.53
N PHE A 197 12.07 23.76 -6.28
CA PHE A 197 11.74 24.69 -7.34
C PHE A 197 11.75 23.97 -8.69
N LEU A 198 10.76 24.26 -9.54
CA LEU A 198 10.74 23.83 -10.92
C LEU A 198 10.83 25.09 -11.81
N ASN A 199 11.95 25.25 -12.48
CA ASN A 199 12.27 26.44 -13.28
C ASN A 199 12.05 26.13 -14.76
N ASN A 200 11.19 26.89 -15.43
CA ASN A 200 11.08 26.87 -16.88
C ASN A 200 12.15 27.81 -17.46
N ASN A 201 13.21 27.21 -18.01
CA ASN A 201 14.35 27.96 -18.54
C ASN A 201 13.99 28.80 -19.77
N GLN A 202 13.04 28.37 -20.59
CA GLN A 202 12.60 29.13 -21.77
C GLN A 202 11.78 30.36 -21.38
N LYS A 203 10.92 30.25 -20.38
CA LYS A 203 10.04 31.35 -19.94
C LYS A 203 10.61 32.19 -18.80
N LYS A 204 11.80 31.86 -18.30
CA LYS A 204 12.41 32.46 -17.08
C LYS A 204 11.44 32.49 -15.90
N GLU A 205 10.64 31.44 -15.76
CA GLU A 205 9.59 31.32 -14.75
C GLU A 205 10.02 30.28 -13.70
N SER A 206 9.77 30.53 -12.43
CA SER A 206 10.04 29.57 -11.35
C SER A 206 8.79 29.35 -10.49
N ILE A 207 8.52 28.09 -10.17
CA ILE A 207 7.43 27.68 -9.29
C ILE A 207 8.01 26.90 -8.11
N LEU A 208 7.68 27.35 -6.89
CA LEU A 208 7.99 26.63 -5.65
C LEU A 208 6.88 25.62 -5.36
N ILE A 209 7.23 24.34 -5.36
CA ILE A 209 6.35 23.26 -4.96
C ILE A 209 6.63 22.89 -3.51
N LYS A 210 5.56 22.79 -2.72
CA LYS A 210 5.56 22.21 -1.38
C LYS A 210 4.54 21.07 -1.36
N THR A 211 4.94 19.89 -0.90
CA THR A 211 4.08 18.70 -0.94
C THR A 211 4.37 17.76 0.23
N GLU A 212 3.38 16.97 0.65
CA GLU A 212 3.55 15.89 1.62
C GLU A 212 4.06 14.59 0.97
N VAL A 213 4.30 14.59 -0.35
CA VAL A 213 4.94 13.46 -1.05
C VAL A 213 6.42 13.40 -0.67
N VAL A 214 6.83 12.28 -0.07
CA VAL A 214 8.19 12.02 0.38
C VAL A 214 8.98 11.23 -0.67
N GLY A 215 10.30 11.46 -0.73
CA GLY A 215 11.25 10.74 -1.57
C GLY A 215 11.69 11.58 -2.76
N GLN A 216 13.00 11.88 -2.87
CA GLN A 216 13.55 12.69 -3.96
C GLN A 216 13.22 12.16 -5.37
N HIS A 217 13.09 10.84 -5.54
CA HIS A 217 12.67 10.25 -6.80
C HIS A 217 11.26 10.70 -7.23
N ASN A 218 10.37 10.98 -6.27
CA ASN A 218 9.03 11.48 -6.56
C ASN A 218 9.04 12.92 -7.06
N VAL A 219 10.06 13.73 -6.77
CA VAL A 219 10.18 15.09 -7.32
C VAL A 219 10.18 15.06 -8.86
N LYS A 220 10.86 14.08 -9.47
CA LYS A 220 10.86 13.88 -10.92
C LYS A 220 9.46 13.50 -11.43
N ASN A 221 8.79 12.56 -10.75
CA ASN A 221 7.44 12.13 -11.09
C ASN A 221 6.44 13.31 -11.05
N LEU A 222 6.50 14.12 -9.99
CA LEU A 222 5.68 15.33 -9.85
C LEU A 222 6.00 16.35 -10.95
N SER A 223 7.28 16.54 -11.29
CA SER A 223 7.69 17.49 -12.32
C SER A 223 7.12 17.15 -13.69
N GLY A 224 7.16 15.87 -14.09
CA GLY A 224 6.51 15.41 -15.33
C GLY A 224 5.01 15.70 -15.37
N ALA A 225 4.31 15.47 -14.26
CA ALA A 225 2.88 15.77 -14.13
C ALA A 225 2.59 17.29 -14.17
N ILE A 226 3.38 18.11 -13.48
CA ILE A 226 3.26 19.57 -13.48
C ILE A 226 3.38 20.12 -14.89
N ILE A 227 4.39 19.68 -15.65
CA ILE A 227 4.63 20.16 -17.02
C ILE A 227 3.44 19.81 -17.92
N ALA A 228 2.91 18.60 -17.82
CA ALA A 228 1.72 18.19 -18.57
C ALA A 228 0.51 19.04 -18.19
N ALA A 229 0.28 19.27 -16.90
CA ALA A 229 -0.82 20.13 -16.43
C ALA A 229 -0.69 21.58 -16.93
N LYS A 230 0.52 22.16 -16.95
CA LYS A 230 0.76 23.49 -17.53
C LYS A 230 0.42 23.53 -19.03
N LYS A 231 0.73 22.45 -19.78
CA LYS A 231 0.36 22.32 -21.21
C LYS A 231 -1.14 22.09 -21.45
N LEU A 232 -1.84 21.62 -20.41
CA LEU A 232 -3.29 21.55 -20.37
C LEU A 232 -3.93 22.86 -19.86
N GLY A 233 -3.13 23.88 -19.53
CA GLY A 233 -3.59 25.21 -19.17
C GLY A 233 -3.93 25.38 -17.68
N CYS A 234 -3.41 24.53 -16.79
CA CYS A 234 -3.45 24.79 -15.35
C CYS A 234 -2.48 25.92 -14.97
N SER A 235 -2.96 26.85 -14.16
CA SER A 235 -2.18 27.92 -13.54
C SER A 235 -1.25 27.40 -12.45
N ASN A 236 -0.22 28.17 -12.10
CA ASN A 236 0.67 27.83 -10.99
C ASN A 236 -0.10 27.70 -9.67
N SER A 237 -1.14 28.53 -9.46
CA SER A 237 -1.94 28.51 -8.23
C SER A 237 -2.71 27.18 -8.05
N GLU A 238 -3.32 26.67 -9.13
CA GLU A 238 -4.01 25.37 -9.14
C GLU A 238 -3.03 24.22 -8.90
N ILE A 239 -1.83 24.30 -9.49
CA ILE A 239 -0.77 23.29 -9.31
C ILE A 239 -0.30 23.25 -7.85
N ILE A 240 0.06 24.41 -7.28
CA ILE A 240 0.59 24.53 -5.92
C ILE A 240 -0.45 24.04 -4.91
N SER A 241 -1.69 24.52 -5.01
CA SER A 241 -2.77 24.15 -4.08
C SER A 241 -3.09 22.65 -4.14
N SER A 242 -3.10 22.05 -5.33
CA SER A 242 -3.36 20.61 -5.51
C SER A 242 -2.28 19.74 -4.89
N LEU A 243 -1.00 20.05 -5.15
CA LEU A 243 0.12 19.25 -4.69
C LEU A 243 0.44 19.43 -3.21
N LYS A 244 0.04 20.56 -2.60
CA LYS A 244 0.19 20.81 -1.16
C LYS A 244 -0.45 19.72 -0.30
N THR A 245 -1.59 19.18 -0.74
CA THR A 245 -2.35 18.13 -0.02
C THR A 245 -2.08 16.72 -0.54
N MET A 246 -1.25 16.58 -1.58
CA MET A 246 -0.92 15.28 -2.14
C MET A 246 0.01 14.53 -1.19
N ARG A 247 -0.32 13.26 -0.94
CA ARG A 247 0.50 12.30 -0.19
C ARG A 247 1.02 11.22 -1.13
N ASN A 248 1.97 10.43 -0.65
CA ASN A 248 2.43 9.24 -1.36
C ASN A 248 1.26 8.31 -1.71
N VAL A 249 1.33 7.72 -2.91
CA VAL A 249 0.32 6.78 -3.40
C VAL A 249 0.36 5.51 -2.55
N ARG A 250 -0.81 4.90 -2.33
CA ARG A 250 -0.94 3.65 -1.56
C ARG A 250 0.05 2.59 -2.03
N GLY A 251 0.78 2.00 -1.09
CA GLY A 251 1.81 0.97 -1.35
C GLY A 251 3.06 1.46 -2.11
N ARG A 252 3.24 2.77 -2.31
CA ARG A 252 4.38 3.38 -3.00
C ARG A 252 5.06 4.41 -2.10
N LEU A 253 5.94 3.92 -1.23
CA LEU A 253 6.54 4.70 -0.15
C LEU A 253 5.47 5.41 0.69
N GLU A 254 4.41 4.70 1.06
CA GLU A 254 3.26 5.23 1.78
C GLU A 254 3.53 5.27 3.28
N LEU A 255 3.58 6.47 3.86
CA LEU A 255 3.89 6.69 5.27
C LEU A 255 2.62 6.63 6.12
N ASN A 256 2.63 5.77 7.13
CA ASN A 256 1.53 5.56 8.06
C ASN A 256 2.05 5.67 9.49
N LYS A 257 1.53 6.62 10.27
CA LYS A 257 1.81 6.69 11.70
C LYS A 257 0.88 5.74 12.43
N LEU A 258 1.45 4.84 13.22
CA LEU A 258 0.73 3.93 14.12
C LEU A 258 0.83 4.43 15.56
N ASN A 259 0.16 3.74 16.48
CA ASN A 259 0.25 3.99 17.93
C ASN A 259 1.71 3.95 18.42
N LYS A 260 1.97 4.59 19.57
CA LYS A 260 3.31 4.64 20.19
C LYS A 260 4.39 5.24 19.25
N ASN A 261 3.98 6.14 18.35
CA ASN A 261 4.83 6.87 17.38
C ASN A 261 5.66 5.97 16.45
N ILE A 262 5.14 4.77 16.14
CA ILE A 262 5.74 3.88 15.14
C ILE A 262 5.44 4.44 13.74
N LEU A 263 6.46 4.51 12.89
CA LEU A 263 6.32 4.86 11.48
C LEU A 263 6.34 3.59 10.63
N LEU A 264 5.20 3.26 10.02
CA LEU A 264 5.11 2.21 9.01
C LEU A 264 5.27 2.83 7.62
N ILE A 265 6.19 2.28 6.82
CA ILE A 265 6.37 2.66 5.41
C ILE A 265 5.97 1.46 4.56
N ASP A 266 4.90 1.62 3.80
CA ASP A 266 4.41 0.62 2.84
C ASP A 266 4.92 0.96 1.44
N ASP A 267 5.90 0.19 0.97
CA ASP A 267 6.39 0.18 -0.41
C ASP A 267 6.24 -1.23 -1.01
N SER A 268 5.19 -1.96 -0.61
CA SER A 268 5.00 -3.39 -0.88
C SER A 268 4.29 -3.70 -2.20
N TYR A 269 3.99 -2.69 -3.00
CA TYR A 269 3.22 -2.87 -4.22
C TYR A 269 4.02 -3.56 -5.33
N ASN A 270 5.13 -2.96 -5.75
CA ASN A 270 6.05 -3.55 -6.72
C ASN A 270 7.46 -3.49 -6.17
N SER A 271 8.31 -4.45 -6.53
CA SER A 271 9.72 -4.41 -6.15
C SER A 271 10.61 -4.60 -7.36
N ASN A 272 11.54 -3.66 -7.50
CA ASN A 272 12.65 -3.72 -8.44
C ASN A 272 13.86 -3.01 -7.81
N PRO A 273 15.07 -3.25 -8.31
CA PRO A 273 16.29 -2.78 -7.64
C PRO A 273 16.36 -1.25 -7.48
N SER A 274 15.99 -0.49 -8.50
CA SER A 274 16.00 0.98 -8.44
C SER A 274 15.02 1.52 -7.40
N SER A 275 13.81 0.94 -7.31
CA SER A 275 12.82 1.33 -6.29
C SER A 275 13.29 1.04 -4.87
N VAL A 276 13.96 -0.11 -4.66
CA VAL A 276 14.57 -0.44 -3.37
C VAL A 276 15.63 0.60 -3.00
N LYS A 277 16.57 0.90 -3.91
CA LYS A 277 17.61 1.91 -3.65
C LYS A 277 17.02 3.29 -3.35
N ALA A 278 15.97 3.69 -4.07
CA ALA A 278 15.30 4.97 -3.85
C ALA A 278 14.61 5.04 -2.49
N MET A 279 13.97 3.95 -2.06
CA MET A 279 13.38 3.82 -0.73
C MET A 279 14.47 3.87 0.36
N LEU A 280 15.55 3.11 0.23
CA LEU A 280 16.64 3.07 1.22
C LEU A 280 17.31 4.45 1.39
N LYS A 281 17.57 5.15 0.28
CA LYS A 281 18.06 6.55 0.27
C LYS A 281 17.12 7.52 0.99
N THR A 282 15.83 7.22 1.03
CA THR A 282 14.84 8.05 1.70
C THR A 282 14.84 7.77 3.20
N ILE A 283 14.73 6.49 3.61
CA ILE A 283 14.61 6.12 5.02
C ILE A 283 15.89 6.37 5.83
N VAL A 284 17.07 6.34 5.18
CA VAL A 284 18.36 6.57 5.85
C VAL A 284 18.52 8.01 6.37
N LYS A 285 17.70 8.94 5.88
CA LYS A 285 17.70 10.34 6.29
C LYS A 285 17.09 10.55 7.67
N ASP A 286 16.18 9.67 8.10
CA ASP A 286 15.71 9.66 9.48
C ASP A 286 16.78 8.99 10.34
N LYS A 287 17.49 9.78 11.16
CA LYS A 287 18.49 9.27 12.11
C LYS A 287 17.92 8.98 13.50
N THR A 288 16.65 9.31 13.74
CA THR A 288 16.03 9.26 15.06
C THR A 288 15.38 7.92 15.36
N ARG A 289 14.84 7.25 14.33
CA ARG A 289 14.13 5.98 14.50
C ARG A 289 15.03 4.77 14.28
N ARG A 290 14.86 3.78 15.14
CA ARG A 290 15.36 2.41 14.96
C ARG A 290 14.63 1.77 13.78
N LYS A 291 15.37 1.13 12.86
CA LYS A 291 14.83 0.66 11.57
C LYS A 291 14.67 -0.85 11.56
N ILE A 292 13.49 -1.31 11.19
CA ILE A 292 13.15 -2.71 10.92
C ILE A 292 12.77 -2.81 9.44
N LEU A 293 13.46 -3.65 8.69
CA LEU A 293 13.21 -3.84 7.26
C LEU A 293 12.55 -5.19 7.04
N VAL A 294 11.42 -5.21 6.34
CA VAL A 294 10.70 -6.43 5.93
C VAL A 294 10.75 -6.51 4.41
N PHE A 295 11.55 -7.44 3.91
CA PHE A 295 11.85 -7.60 2.49
C PHE A 295 11.39 -8.95 1.96
N GLY A 296 10.75 -8.96 0.80
CA GLY A 296 10.38 -10.20 0.13
C GLY A 296 10.96 -10.35 -1.27
N ASP A 297 10.59 -11.44 -1.93
CA ASP A 297 11.02 -11.72 -3.30
C ASP A 297 10.68 -10.56 -4.26
N MET A 298 11.64 -10.24 -5.14
CA MET A 298 11.49 -9.31 -6.26
C MET A 298 11.21 -10.11 -7.52
N LEU A 299 9.93 -10.42 -7.74
CA LEU A 299 9.47 -11.26 -8.84
C LEU A 299 9.52 -10.54 -10.20
N GLU A 300 9.43 -11.32 -11.28
CA GLU A 300 9.34 -10.84 -12.68
C GLU A 300 10.63 -10.18 -13.21
N LEU A 301 11.78 -10.50 -12.59
CA LEU A 301 13.10 -10.00 -12.97
C LEU A 301 13.89 -10.97 -13.88
N GLY A 302 13.28 -12.05 -14.36
CA GLY A 302 13.91 -12.97 -15.32
C GLY A 302 15.24 -13.55 -14.84
N SER A 303 16.23 -13.64 -15.75
CA SER A 303 17.53 -14.27 -15.45
C SER A 303 18.37 -13.53 -14.41
N LYS A 304 18.13 -12.22 -14.21
CA LYS A 304 18.87 -11.37 -13.28
C LYS A 304 18.29 -11.35 -11.86
N GLU A 305 17.19 -12.05 -11.60
CA GLU A 305 16.51 -12.05 -10.31
C GLU A 305 17.47 -12.41 -9.15
N LYS A 306 18.29 -13.46 -9.34
CA LYS A 306 19.29 -13.90 -8.36
C LYS A 306 20.35 -12.82 -8.10
N GLU A 307 20.89 -12.23 -9.18
CA GLU A 307 21.90 -11.17 -9.12
C GLU A 307 21.38 -9.97 -8.32
N PHE A 308 20.14 -9.54 -8.58
CA PHE A 308 19.55 -8.41 -7.89
C PHE A 308 19.27 -8.67 -6.41
N HIS A 309 18.87 -9.89 -6.05
CA HIS A 309 18.72 -10.26 -4.64
C HIS A 309 20.05 -10.23 -3.86
N ILE A 310 21.15 -10.59 -4.51
CA ILE A 310 22.51 -10.47 -3.96
C ILE A 310 22.92 -8.99 -3.88
N MET A 311 22.70 -8.21 -4.93
CA MET A 311 23.03 -6.78 -4.95
C MET A 311 22.30 -6.01 -3.85
N ILE A 312 21.01 -6.25 -3.65
CA ILE A 312 20.23 -5.55 -2.62
C ILE A 312 20.70 -5.88 -1.20
N ALA A 313 21.27 -7.07 -0.95
CA ALA A 313 21.86 -7.38 0.36
C ALA A 313 22.94 -6.37 0.76
N LYS A 314 23.78 -5.96 -0.20
CA LYS A 314 24.82 -4.94 0.02
C LYS A 314 24.20 -3.61 0.42
N GLU A 315 23.19 -3.16 -0.32
CA GLU A 315 22.46 -1.92 -0.02
C GLU A 315 21.80 -1.97 1.37
N LEU A 316 21.16 -3.09 1.73
CA LEU A 316 20.55 -3.27 3.06
C LEU A 316 21.57 -3.22 4.19
N ALA A 317 22.74 -3.82 4.00
CA ALA A 317 23.81 -3.81 4.99
C ALA A 317 24.33 -2.39 5.28
N THR A 318 24.40 -1.51 4.27
CA THR A 318 24.85 -0.11 4.45
C THR A 318 23.93 0.70 5.36
N ILE A 319 22.65 0.35 5.42
CA ILE A 319 21.65 1.05 6.24
C ILE A 319 21.82 0.71 7.73
N LYS A 320 22.50 -0.39 8.05
CA LYS A 320 22.68 -0.94 9.40
C LYS A 320 21.36 -0.99 10.18
N PRO A 321 20.29 -1.61 9.63
CA PRO A 321 19.02 -1.72 10.33
C PRO A 321 19.16 -2.59 11.59
N GLU A 322 18.26 -2.40 12.54
CA GLU A 322 18.23 -3.22 13.76
C GLU A 322 17.79 -4.65 13.46
N ASN A 323 16.83 -4.81 12.54
CA ASN A 323 16.39 -6.13 12.10
C ASN A 323 16.09 -6.12 10.60
N ILE A 324 16.37 -7.25 9.95
CA ILE A 324 15.98 -7.55 8.57
C ILE A 324 15.17 -8.85 8.58
N LEU A 325 13.92 -8.76 8.16
CA LEU A 325 12.98 -9.89 8.07
C LEU A 325 12.79 -10.19 6.58
N LEU A 326 13.14 -11.40 6.17
CA LEU A 326 13.18 -11.82 4.77
C LEU A 326 12.07 -12.84 4.52
N ILE A 327 11.25 -12.62 3.49
CA ILE A 327 10.15 -13.51 3.12
C ILE A 327 10.11 -13.95 1.66
N GLY A 328 10.07 -15.26 1.43
CA GLY A 328 10.00 -15.85 0.10
C GLY A 328 11.23 -16.70 -0.21
N LYS A 329 11.25 -17.31 -1.39
CA LYS A 329 12.22 -18.35 -1.74
C LYS A 329 13.54 -17.76 -2.24
N ILE A 330 13.47 -16.68 -3.00
CA ILE A 330 14.60 -16.13 -3.73
C ILE A 330 15.39 -15.17 -2.85
N VAL A 331 14.71 -14.46 -1.96
CA VAL A 331 15.29 -13.59 -0.93
C VAL A 331 16.18 -14.36 0.07
N MET A 332 16.14 -15.69 0.07
CA MET A 332 17.17 -16.53 0.71
C MET A 332 18.59 -16.18 0.21
N LEU A 333 18.75 -15.78 -1.05
CA LEU A 333 20.03 -15.30 -1.59
C LEU A 333 20.48 -14.00 -0.92
N THR A 334 19.54 -13.09 -0.65
CA THR A 334 19.80 -11.88 0.13
C THR A 334 20.28 -12.23 1.55
N LYS A 335 19.66 -13.22 2.21
CA LYS A 335 20.13 -13.72 3.52
C LYS A 335 21.56 -14.23 3.46
N LYS A 336 21.87 -15.10 2.49
CA LYS A 336 23.21 -15.69 2.32
C LYS A 336 24.26 -14.60 2.12
N GLU A 337 23.96 -13.61 1.28
CA GLU A 337 24.89 -12.51 1.02
C GLU A 337 25.07 -11.60 2.25
N LEU A 338 23.99 -11.28 3.00
CA LEU A 338 24.11 -10.52 4.26
C LEU A 338 25.06 -11.20 5.26
N LEU A 339 25.00 -12.53 5.37
CA LEU A 339 25.90 -13.29 6.24
C LEU A 339 27.35 -13.24 5.76
N LYS A 340 27.61 -13.30 4.45
CA LYS A 340 28.96 -13.12 3.88
C LYS A 340 29.53 -11.72 4.13
N LEU A 341 28.65 -10.72 4.17
CA LEU A 341 29.00 -9.34 4.52
C LEU A 341 29.17 -9.12 6.03
N ASN A 342 29.25 -10.20 6.83
CA ASN A 342 29.37 -10.18 8.29
C ASN A 342 28.24 -9.39 8.99
N PHE A 343 27.04 -9.34 8.39
CA PHE A 343 25.89 -8.78 9.07
C PHE A 343 25.45 -9.70 10.21
N ASP A 344 25.13 -9.14 11.37
CA ASP A 344 24.80 -9.91 12.58
C ASP A 344 23.63 -10.87 12.32
N LYS A 345 23.93 -12.17 12.40
CA LYS A 345 22.96 -13.26 12.20
C LYS A 345 21.75 -13.14 13.15
N LYS A 346 21.93 -12.60 14.36
CA LYS A 346 20.83 -12.41 15.33
C LYS A 346 19.82 -11.35 14.87
N LYS A 347 20.23 -10.44 13.99
CA LYS A 347 19.39 -9.38 13.44
C LYS A 347 18.63 -9.81 12.18
N ILE A 348 18.94 -10.97 11.61
CA ILE A 348 18.31 -11.49 10.40
C ILE A 348 17.29 -12.58 10.75
N PHE A 349 16.05 -12.41 10.30
CA PHE A 349 15.02 -13.44 10.37
C PHE A 349 14.56 -13.80 8.95
N TYR A 350 14.30 -15.08 8.70
CA TYR A 350 13.84 -15.59 7.41
C TYR A 350 12.68 -16.54 7.63
N SER A 351 11.64 -16.43 6.81
CA SER A 351 10.58 -17.42 6.71
C SER A 351 9.93 -17.37 5.33
N GLU A 352 9.30 -18.45 4.89
CA GLU A 352 8.40 -18.42 3.73
C GLU A 352 6.93 -18.19 4.14
N ASP A 353 6.68 -18.07 5.44
CA ASP A 353 5.36 -17.95 6.05
C ASP A 353 5.13 -16.52 6.59
N LEU A 354 4.08 -15.87 6.07
CA LEU A 354 3.65 -14.54 6.50
C LEU A 354 3.31 -14.49 8.00
N GLU A 355 2.77 -15.57 8.56
CA GLU A 355 2.40 -15.62 9.98
C GLU A 355 3.64 -15.59 10.87
N GLN A 356 4.70 -16.32 10.50
CA GLN A 356 5.97 -16.28 11.22
C GLN A 356 6.65 -14.91 11.14
N ILE A 357 6.59 -14.25 9.98
CA ILE A 357 7.06 -12.87 9.84
C ILE A 357 6.27 -11.94 10.75
N MET A 358 4.94 -12.07 10.78
CA MET A 358 4.08 -11.27 11.64
C MET A 358 4.43 -11.49 13.13
N ASN A 359 4.56 -12.74 13.56
CA ASN A 359 4.95 -13.08 14.93
C ASN A 359 6.30 -12.47 15.30
N LYS A 360 7.27 -12.52 14.38
CA LYS A 360 8.57 -11.90 14.62
C LYS A 360 8.47 -10.38 14.73
N ILE A 361 7.68 -9.72 13.89
CA ILE A 361 7.41 -8.27 14.00
C ILE A 361 6.85 -7.95 15.39
N LEU A 362 5.84 -8.69 15.84
CA LEU A 362 5.22 -8.48 17.16
C LEU A 362 6.21 -8.67 18.31
N GLU A 363 7.19 -9.56 18.17
CA GLU A 363 8.24 -9.82 19.17
C GLU A 363 9.28 -8.67 19.25
N ILE A 364 9.64 -8.05 18.13
CA ILE A 364 10.77 -7.10 18.08
C ILE A 364 10.35 -5.62 18.06
N LEU A 365 9.14 -5.31 17.58
CA LEU A 365 8.68 -3.93 17.37
C LEU A 365 8.53 -3.19 18.71
N LYS A 366 9.06 -1.96 18.77
CA LYS A 366 9.08 -1.07 19.93
C LYS A 366 8.50 0.31 19.58
N PRO A 367 8.07 1.11 20.58
CA PRO A 367 7.72 2.51 20.38
C PRO A 367 8.82 3.28 19.64
N ASN A 368 8.43 4.27 18.84
CA ASN A 368 9.32 5.09 18.00
C ASN A 368 10.08 4.33 16.90
N ASP A 369 9.78 3.07 16.62
CA ASP A 369 10.39 2.34 15.50
C ASP A 369 9.93 2.87 14.14
N MET A 370 10.76 2.65 13.13
CA MET A 370 10.39 2.68 11.72
C MET A 370 10.39 1.26 11.17
N ILE A 371 9.24 0.79 10.67
CA ILE A 371 9.12 -0.50 9.98
C ILE A 371 8.80 -0.28 8.50
N VAL A 372 9.58 -0.91 7.62
CA VAL A 372 9.49 -0.70 6.17
C VAL A 372 9.22 -2.01 5.45
N PHE A 373 8.20 -2.03 4.60
CA PHE A 373 7.78 -3.21 3.84
C PHE A 373 8.10 -3.05 2.36
N LYS A 374 8.78 -4.04 1.78
CA LYS A 374 9.16 -4.03 0.36
C LYS A 374 9.19 -5.43 -0.24
N ALA A 375 8.30 -5.71 -1.17
CA ALA A 375 8.27 -6.97 -1.94
C ALA A 375 7.45 -6.78 -3.22
N SER A 376 7.45 -7.76 -4.11
CA SER A 376 6.45 -7.80 -5.18
C SER A 376 5.06 -8.11 -4.60
N ASN A 377 3.99 -7.52 -5.18
CA ASN A 377 2.61 -7.63 -4.68
C ASN A 377 2.18 -9.07 -4.32
N LYS A 378 2.59 -10.05 -5.13
CA LYS A 378 2.27 -11.48 -4.98
C LYS A 378 2.76 -12.11 -3.68
N ILE A 379 3.68 -11.46 -2.96
CA ILE A 379 4.14 -11.89 -1.62
C ILE A 379 3.10 -11.55 -0.53
N ASN A 380 2.13 -10.69 -0.84
CA ASN A 380 1.00 -10.34 0.03
C ASN A 380 1.41 -9.72 1.39
N LEU A 381 2.50 -8.93 1.40
CA LEU A 381 2.86 -8.12 2.58
C LEU A 381 1.76 -7.13 2.98
N ASN A 382 0.88 -6.75 2.05
CA ASN A 382 -0.33 -5.97 2.32
C ASN A 382 -1.22 -6.60 3.41
N ILE A 383 -1.22 -7.92 3.58
CA ILE A 383 -1.93 -8.60 4.67
C ILE A 383 -1.33 -8.20 6.02
N ILE A 384 -0.01 -8.29 6.17
CA ILE A 384 0.69 -7.88 7.40
C ILE A 384 0.49 -6.39 7.65
N ILE A 385 0.63 -5.56 6.62
CA ILE A 385 0.50 -4.10 6.73
C ILE A 385 -0.91 -3.71 7.15
N SER A 386 -1.94 -4.27 6.49
CA SER A 386 -3.34 -4.03 6.85
C SER A 386 -3.63 -4.48 8.28
N LYS A 387 -2.97 -5.56 8.73
CA LYS A 387 -3.02 -5.96 10.12
C LYS A 387 -2.37 -4.88 11.01
N LEU A 388 -1.12 -4.52 10.80
CA LEU A 388 -0.46 -3.50 11.66
C LEU A 388 -1.22 -2.16 11.72
N LYS A 389 -1.80 -1.70 10.59
CA LYS A 389 -2.61 -0.47 10.52
C LYS A 389 -3.89 -0.51 11.35
N LYS A 390 -4.52 -1.68 11.49
CA LYS A 390 -5.73 -1.85 12.31
C LYS A 390 -5.43 -1.90 13.82
N GLY A 391 -4.16 -1.91 14.23
CA GLY A 391 -3.72 -2.02 15.64
C GLY A 391 -3.67 -3.42 16.28
N ILE A 392 -3.09 -4.47 15.66
CA ILE A 392 -3.22 -5.90 16.12
C ILE A 392 -2.31 -6.22 17.30
N ILE A 393 -1.91 -5.19 18.04
CA ILE A 393 -0.75 -5.24 18.90
C ILE A 393 -1.20 -5.06 20.34
N LEU A 394 -1.97 -6.03 20.84
CA LEU A 394 -2.01 -6.32 22.27
C LEU A 394 -1.02 -7.45 22.53
N ARG A 395 0.09 -7.14 23.22
CA ARG A 395 1.01 -8.16 23.71
C ARG A 395 0.41 -8.76 24.98
N LEU A 396 0.06 -10.04 24.96
CA LEU A 396 0.09 -10.80 26.20
C LEU A 396 1.55 -10.93 26.64
N ASN A 397 1.86 -10.38 27.82
CA ASN A 397 3.01 -10.84 28.58
C ASN A 397 2.82 -12.34 28.83
N LYS A 398 3.50 -13.19 28.08
CA LYS A 398 3.56 -14.65 28.25
C LYS A 398 4.11 -15.09 29.63
N ASN A 399 4.46 -14.14 30.51
CA ASN A 399 5.10 -14.39 31.80
C ASN A 399 4.19 -14.21 33.03
N ASN A 400 2.93 -13.80 32.90
CA ASN A 400 2.00 -13.79 34.04
C ASN A 400 1.13 -15.05 34.05
N LYS A 401 1.57 -16.09 34.75
CA LYS A 401 0.81 -17.35 34.95
C LYS A 401 -0.54 -17.13 35.67
N ASP A 402 -0.76 -15.96 36.28
CA ASP A 402 -1.93 -15.67 37.13
C ASP A 402 -3.10 -14.95 36.43
N VAL A 403 -2.95 -14.58 35.15
CA VAL A 403 -3.99 -13.84 34.40
C VAL A 403 -4.89 -14.81 33.63
N GLN A 404 -6.14 -14.92 34.06
CA GLN A 404 -7.17 -15.69 33.35
C GLN A 404 -7.90 -14.78 32.37
N LEU A 405 -7.70 -15.02 31.08
CA LEU A 405 -8.45 -14.34 30.02
C LEU A 405 -9.83 -14.98 29.83
N PRO A 406 -10.80 -14.22 29.33
CA PRO A 406 -12.13 -14.75 29.04
C PRO A 406 -12.13 -15.73 27.85
N ILE A 407 -11.08 -15.76 27.03
CA ILE A 407 -10.89 -16.71 25.91
C ILE A 407 -9.42 -17.17 25.88
N LYS A 408 -9.19 -18.45 25.56
CA LYS A 408 -7.85 -19.04 25.34
C LYS A 408 -7.54 -19.12 23.83
N ASN A 409 -6.26 -19.03 23.45
CA ASN A 409 -5.78 -19.10 22.06
C ASN A 409 -6.39 -18.03 21.14
N ILE A 410 -6.20 -16.77 21.51
CA ILE A 410 -6.55 -15.63 20.67
C ILE A 410 -5.62 -15.65 19.44
N ASN A 411 -6.15 -16.06 18.28
CA ASN A 411 -5.41 -16.10 17.00
C ASN A 411 -5.26 -14.70 16.34
N SER A 412 -5.81 -13.65 16.96
CA SER A 412 -5.71 -12.27 16.45
C SER A 412 -5.95 -11.26 17.57
N TYR A 413 -4.94 -10.43 17.87
CA TYR A 413 -5.05 -9.36 18.85
C TYR A 413 -5.49 -8.02 18.22
N PHE A 414 -6.65 -7.89 17.57
CA PHE A 414 -7.18 -6.52 17.33
C PHE A 414 -8.21 -6.15 18.37
N GLU A 415 -7.95 -5.00 18.98
CA GLU A 415 -8.90 -4.00 19.41
C GLU A 415 -9.85 -3.60 18.26
N VAL A 416 -11.09 -4.07 18.23
CA VAL A 416 -12.11 -3.53 17.30
C VAL A 416 -13.29 -2.87 18.04
N GLY A 417 -13.29 -2.96 19.37
CA GLY A 417 -13.97 -2.04 20.26
C GLY A 417 -13.05 -1.77 21.43
N ASN A 418 -12.41 -0.60 21.47
CA ASN A 418 -11.70 -0.17 22.68
C ASN A 418 -12.69 0.37 23.69
N PHE A 419 -12.36 0.26 24.97
CA PHE A 419 -13.06 1.03 25.98
C PHE A 419 -12.97 2.52 25.60
N ASN A 420 -14.10 3.21 25.62
CA ASN A 420 -14.30 4.59 25.15
C ASN A 420 -14.06 4.85 23.65
N ALA A 421 -14.01 3.83 22.79
CA ALA A 421 -13.98 4.05 21.35
C ALA A 421 -15.25 4.81 20.91
N SER A 422 -15.07 5.94 20.21
CA SER A 422 -16.18 6.75 19.72
C SER A 422 -16.98 5.98 18.65
N ARG A 423 -18.25 5.72 18.93
CA ARG A 423 -19.25 5.34 17.92
C ARG A 423 -20.13 6.57 17.69
N LYS A 424 -20.64 6.77 16.46
CA LYS A 424 -21.39 7.96 15.97
C LYS A 424 -22.30 8.71 16.97
N LYS A 425 -22.83 8.05 18.01
CA LYS A 425 -23.64 8.65 19.08
C LYS A 425 -23.26 8.28 20.53
N ASN A 426 -22.36 7.32 20.78
CA ASN A 426 -22.02 6.82 22.13
C ASN A 426 -20.59 6.25 22.20
N GLU A 427 -20.02 6.20 23.40
CA GLU A 427 -18.73 5.55 23.67
C GLU A 427 -18.89 4.04 23.94
N HIS A 428 -17.93 3.25 23.46
CA HIS A 428 -17.91 1.81 23.66
C HIS A 428 -17.57 1.44 25.11
N GLN A 429 -18.41 0.63 25.76
CA GLN A 429 -18.37 0.40 27.21
C GLN A 429 -17.48 -0.79 27.65
N GLY A 430 -16.76 -1.42 26.71
CA GLY A 430 -15.92 -2.59 26.98
C GLY A 430 -14.85 -2.81 25.94
N ILE A 431 -14.36 -4.05 25.86
CA ILE A 431 -13.44 -4.51 24.83
C ILE A 431 -14.02 -5.67 24.03
N ASP A 432 -13.69 -5.73 22.74
CA ASP A 432 -14.09 -6.83 21.87
C ASP A 432 -12.92 -7.79 21.63
N PHE A 433 -13.14 -9.08 21.88
CA PHE A 433 -12.20 -10.16 21.59
C PHE A 433 -12.61 -10.90 20.30
N PRO A 434 -11.94 -10.66 19.16
CA PRO A 434 -12.22 -11.39 17.93
C PRO A 434 -11.98 -12.89 18.12
N ALA A 435 -12.99 -13.68 17.78
CA ALA A 435 -12.95 -15.13 17.96
C ALA A 435 -13.93 -15.83 17.01
N ASN A 436 -13.58 -17.04 16.57
CA ASN A 436 -14.48 -17.84 15.75
C ASN A 436 -15.76 -18.19 16.53
N ILE A 437 -16.86 -18.40 15.82
CA ILE A 437 -18.09 -18.94 16.43
C ILE A 437 -17.73 -20.25 17.15
N ASN A 438 -18.34 -20.47 18.31
CA ASN A 438 -18.08 -21.62 19.19
C ASN A 438 -16.71 -21.63 19.90
N THR A 439 -15.97 -20.52 19.86
CA THR A 439 -14.81 -20.36 20.75
C THR A 439 -15.25 -20.38 22.21
N ARG A 440 -14.54 -21.14 23.06
CA ARG A 440 -14.85 -21.30 24.49
C ARG A 440 -14.61 -20.01 25.27
N VAL A 441 -15.60 -19.60 26.07
CA VAL A 441 -15.55 -18.43 26.95
C VAL A 441 -15.48 -18.87 28.41
N TYR A 442 -14.56 -18.29 29.17
CA TYR A 442 -14.27 -18.63 30.56
C TYR A 442 -14.49 -17.45 31.50
N SER A 443 -14.82 -17.73 32.76
CA SER A 443 -14.84 -16.70 33.81
C SER A 443 -13.44 -16.17 34.09
N VAL A 444 -13.31 -14.84 34.23
CA VAL A 444 -12.02 -14.18 34.51
C VAL A 444 -11.68 -14.23 36.00
N ASP A 445 -12.68 -14.44 36.85
CA ASP A 445 -12.55 -14.51 38.30
C ASP A 445 -13.66 -15.35 38.95
N CYS A 446 -13.52 -15.63 40.24
CA CYS A 446 -14.55 -16.25 41.08
C CYS A 446 -15.72 -15.29 41.34
N GLY A 447 -16.94 -15.79 41.44
CA GLY A 447 -18.11 -14.93 41.69
C GLY A 447 -19.45 -15.64 41.64
N VAL A 448 -20.53 -14.86 41.55
CA VAL A 448 -21.91 -15.34 41.42
C VAL A 448 -22.53 -14.81 40.16
N VAL A 449 -23.15 -15.68 39.35
CA VAL A 449 -23.87 -15.28 38.13
C VAL A 449 -25.13 -14.51 38.53
N ILE A 450 -25.17 -13.20 38.23
CA ILE A 450 -26.34 -12.34 38.52
C ILE A 450 -27.29 -12.23 37.32
N PHE A 451 -26.84 -12.58 36.12
CA PHE A 451 -27.66 -12.66 34.92
C PHE A 451 -27.14 -13.73 33.96
N SER A 452 -28.08 -14.48 33.36
CA SER A 452 -27.84 -15.42 32.27
C SER A 452 -29.08 -15.44 31.39
N GLY A 453 -28.96 -15.04 30.13
CA GLY A 453 -30.10 -14.94 29.22
C GLY A 453 -29.87 -13.98 28.05
N VAL A 454 -30.94 -13.58 27.37
CA VAL A 454 -30.88 -12.60 26.26
C VAL A 454 -31.12 -11.19 26.79
N LYS A 455 -30.23 -10.25 26.43
CA LYS A 455 -30.34 -8.83 26.77
C LYS A 455 -30.36 -7.99 25.48
N LYS A 456 -31.22 -6.97 25.43
CA LYS A 456 -31.34 -6.05 24.29
C LYS A 456 -29.96 -5.43 23.95
N LEU A 457 -29.63 -5.35 22.67
CA LEU A 457 -28.32 -4.94 22.10
C LEU A 457 -27.15 -5.92 22.35
N TYR A 458 -27.03 -6.51 23.55
CA TYR A 458 -25.93 -7.41 23.93
C TYR A 458 -26.11 -8.87 23.49
N GLY A 459 -27.32 -9.26 23.06
CA GLY A 459 -27.59 -10.65 22.66
C GLY A 459 -27.63 -11.60 23.84
N LYS A 460 -27.18 -12.85 23.66
CA LYS A 460 -27.00 -13.79 24.77
C LYS A 460 -25.86 -13.31 25.64
N THR A 461 -26.12 -13.14 26.94
CA THR A 461 -25.23 -12.48 27.87
C THR A 461 -25.15 -13.22 29.21
N VAL A 462 -23.97 -13.25 29.79
CA VAL A 462 -23.71 -13.65 31.18
C VAL A 462 -23.12 -12.46 31.93
N ILE A 463 -23.62 -12.21 33.14
CA ILE A 463 -23.06 -11.19 34.05
C ILE A 463 -22.71 -11.86 35.37
N ILE A 464 -21.48 -11.68 35.82
CA ILE A 464 -20.96 -12.26 37.05
C ILE A 464 -20.59 -11.13 38.00
N LYS A 465 -21.12 -11.19 39.22
CA LYS A 465 -20.73 -10.31 40.32
C LYS A 465 -19.53 -10.91 41.04
N HIS A 466 -18.49 -10.09 41.16
CA HIS A 466 -17.28 -10.32 41.94
C HIS A 466 -17.32 -9.42 43.18
N ASP A 467 -16.28 -9.50 44.02
CA ASP A 467 -16.22 -8.74 45.28
C ASP A 467 -16.34 -7.22 45.07
N ASN A 468 -15.66 -6.68 44.05
CA ASN A 468 -15.55 -5.23 43.83
C ASN A 468 -16.03 -4.75 42.44
N CYS A 469 -16.53 -5.66 41.60
CA CYS A 469 -16.93 -5.35 40.23
C CYS A 469 -17.89 -6.39 39.66
N GLU A 470 -18.39 -6.11 38.46
CA GLU A 470 -19.12 -7.05 37.62
C GLU A 470 -18.35 -7.29 36.32
N SER A 471 -18.34 -8.52 35.83
CA SER A 471 -17.86 -8.84 34.48
C SER A 471 -19.03 -9.23 33.58
N TRP A 472 -19.03 -8.68 32.37
CA TRP A 472 -20.09 -8.86 31.38
C TRP A 472 -19.54 -9.58 30.16
N TYR A 473 -20.26 -10.60 29.68
CA TYR A 473 -19.88 -11.43 28.54
C TYR A 473 -21.04 -11.49 27.55
N ALA A 474 -20.90 -10.86 26.40
CA ALA A 474 -22.00 -10.66 25.45
C ALA A 474 -21.72 -11.27 24.07
N HIS A 475 -22.75 -11.23 23.21
CA HIS A 475 -22.75 -11.81 21.87
C HIS A 475 -22.53 -13.34 21.83
N LEU A 476 -22.92 -14.04 22.90
CA LEU A 476 -22.70 -15.49 23.00
C LEU A 476 -23.60 -16.28 22.02
N ASN A 477 -23.16 -17.48 21.64
CA ASN A 477 -23.97 -18.48 20.94
C ASN A 477 -24.68 -19.41 21.92
N ASN A 478 -23.95 -19.88 22.94
CA ASN A 478 -24.43 -20.78 23.98
C ASN A 478 -24.01 -20.26 25.35
N ILE A 479 -24.86 -20.50 26.35
CA ILE A 479 -24.58 -20.19 27.76
C ILE A 479 -24.64 -21.51 28.54
N PHE A 480 -23.67 -21.76 29.41
CA PHE A 480 -23.55 -22.99 30.20
C PHE A 480 -23.77 -22.77 31.70
N VAL A 481 -24.13 -21.55 32.10
CA VAL A 481 -24.34 -21.17 33.50
C VAL A 481 -25.70 -20.51 33.70
N HIS A 482 -26.24 -20.58 34.91
CA HIS A 482 -27.56 -20.03 35.25
C HIS A 482 -27.46 -18.99 36.38
N LYS A 483 -28.46 -18.12 36.50
CA LYS A 483 -28.53 -17.10 37.55
C LYS A 483 -28.52 -17.75 38.94
N GLY A 484 -27.70 -17.22 39.85
CA GLY A 484 -27.50 -17.75 41.20
C GLY A 484 -26.32 -18.73 41.32
N GLN A 485 -25.77 -19.22 40.21
CA GLN A 485 -24.66 -20.17 40.23
C GLN A 485 -23.37 -19.51 40.75
N LYS A 486 -22.74 -20.14 41.76
CA LYS A 486 -21.38 -19.80 42.20
C LYS A 486 -20.36 -20.38 41.20
N ILE A 487 -19.39 -19.59 40.78
CA ILE A 487 -18.39 -19.99 39.79
C ILE A 487 -16.97 -19.76 40.30
N LYS A 488 -16.04 -20.63 39.88
CA LYS A 488 -14.61 -20.46 40.08
C LYS A 488 -13.99 -19.73 38.89
N LYS A 489 -12.86 -19.06 39.10
CA LYS A 489 -12.01 -18.49 38.03
C LYS A 489 -11.63 -19.57 37.01
N GLY A 490 -11.77 -19.27 35.72
CA GLY A 490 -11.46 -20.18 34.62
C GLY A 490 -12.52 -21.24 34.29
N LEU A 491 -13.70 -21.16 34.92
CA LEU A 491 -14.85 -22.02 34.57
C LEU A 491 -15.34 -21.69 33.16
N LEU A 492 -15.67 -22.70 32.35
CA LEU A 492 -16.31 -22.52 31.05
C LEU A 492 -17.75 -22.02 31.24
N ILE A 493 -18.07 -20.83 30.72
CA ILE A 493 -19.37 -20.18 30.93
C ILE A 493 -20.24 -20.08 29.67
N GLY A 494 -19.63 -20.20 28.49
CA GLY A 494 -20.36 -20.11 27.23
C GLY A 494 -19.47 -20.26 26.00
N LEU A 495 -20.08 -20.01 24.85
CA LEU A 495 -19.42 -20.03 23.55
C LEU A 495 -19.64 -18.71 22.81
N VAL A 496 -18.62 -18.20 22.13
CA VAL A 496 -18.71 -17.01 21.28
C VAL A 496 -19.72 -17.22 20.15
N GLY A 497 -20.53 -16.20 19.86
CA GLY A 497 -21.53 -16.24 18.80
C GLY A 497 -21.67 -14.91 18.06
N ARG A 498 -22.83 -14.75 17.41
CA ARG A 498 -23.23 -13.54 16.69
C ARG A 498 -24.63 -13.06 17.09
N SER A 499 -24.97 -13.14 18.38
CA SER A 499 -26.28 -12.70 18.88
C SER A 499 -26.28 -11.20 19.23
N GLY A 500 -27.43 -10.53 19.16
CA GLY A 500 -27.52 -9.10 19.49
C GLY A 500 -27.15 -8.17 18.32
N ASN A 501 -26.67 -6.97 18.63
CA ASN A 501 -26.44 -5.92 17.63
C ASN A 501 -25.01 -5.94 17.07
N ILE A 502 -24.65 -6.99 16.35
CA ILE A 502 -23.38 -7.08 15.61
C ILE A 502 -23.64 -6.66 14.16
N PRO A 503 -22.86 -5.70 13.59
CA PRO A 503 -23.01 -5.30 12.19
C PRO A 503 -22.90 -6.49 11.23
N ASN A 504 -23.74 -6.50 10.20
CA ASN A 504 -23.72 -7.51 9.12
C ASN A 504 -23.67 -6.81 7.76
N ASP A 505 -22.81 -5.81 7.66
CA ASP A 505 -22.74 -4.83 6.56
C ASP A 505 -21.40 -4.87 5.82
N ASN A 506 -20.60 -5.94 6.00
CA ASN A 506 -19.24 -6.08 5.47
C ASN A 506 -18.28 -4.94 5.88
N SER A 507 -18.61 -4.17 6.93
CA SER A 507 -17.73 -3.13 7.47
C SER A 507 -16.57 -3.76 8.27
N VAL A 508 -15.58 -2.94 8.66
CA VAL A 508 -14.50 -3.40 9.55
C VAL A 508 -14.99 -3.86 10.93
N TYR A 509 -16.26 -3.57 11.27
CA TYR A 509 -16.92 -3.99 12.51
C TYR A 509 -17.75 -5.27 12.35
N ASP A 510 -17.84 -5.83 11.13
CA ASP A 510 -18.52 -7.07 10.83
C ASP A 510 -17.57 -8.27 11.04
N TYR A 511 -17.44 -8.70 12.29
CA TYR A 511 -16.66 -9.88 12.67
C TYR A 511 -17.24 -10.52 13.93
N THR A 512 -17.03 -11.83 14.05
CA THR A 512 -17.44 -12.59 15.24
C THR A 512 -16.51 -12.31 16.41
N HIS A 513 -17.07 -12.02 17.58
CA HIS A 513 -16.30 -11.65 18.77
C HIS A 513 -17.07 -11.89 20.07
N LEU A 514 -16.33 -11.91 21.17
CA LEU A 514 -16.87 -11.74 22.52
C LEU A 514 -16.76 -10.26 22.89
N HIS A 515 -17.88 -9.63 23.23
CA HIS A 515 -17.86 -8.32 23.87
C HIS A 515 -17.75 -8.49 25.39
N PHE A 516 -16.75 -7.86 26.00
CA PHE A 516 -16.38 -8.03 27.39
C PHE A 516 -16.30 -6.67 28.11
N GLU A 517 -17.02 -6.51 29.20
CA GLU A 517 -16.96 -5.30 30.04
C GLU A 517 -16.59 -5.64 31.49
N ILE A 518 -15.97 -4.68 32.18
CA ILE A 518 -15.88 -4.65 33.63
C ILE A 518 -16.64 -3.41 34.11
N ARG A 519 -17.51 -3.56 35.10
CA ARG A 519 -18.25 -2.45 35.71
C ARG A 519 -17.98 -2.35 37.20
N LYS A 520 -17.80 -1.13 37.70
CA LYS A 520 -17.71 -0.81 39.12
C LYS A 520 -18.72 0.29 39.43
N ASN A 521 -19.55 0.10 40.45
CA ASN A 521 -20.62 1.05 40.81
C ASN A 521 -21.52 1.45 39.62
N LYS A 522 -21.88 0.49 38.76
CA LYS A 522 -22.67 0.67 37.52
C LYS A 522 -21.98 1.43 36.38
N HIS A 523 -20.75 1.91 36.57
CA HIS A 523 -19.95 2.54 35.51
C HIS A 523 -18.98 1.53 34.90
N SER A 524 -18.89 1.52 33.58
CA SER A 524 -17.88 0.71 32.89
C SER A 524 -16.48 1.30 33.10
N ILE A 525 -15.49 0.43 33.30
CA ILE A 525 -14.08 0.78 33.43
C ILE A 525 -13.27 0.00 32.40
N ASP A 526 -12.08 0.49 32.05
CA ASP A 526 -11.21 -0.14 31.07
C ASP A 526 -10.84 -1.58 31.49
N PRO A 527 -11.35 -2.62 30.80
CA PRO A 527 -11.09 -4.02 31.14
C PRO A 527 -9.62 -4.42 30.96
N THR A 528 -8.85 -3.69 30.14
CA THR A 528 -7.43 -4.00 29.88
C THR A 528 -6.58 -3.88 31.14
N ILE A 529 -6.92 -2.95 32.03
CA ILE A 529 -6.28 -2.76 33.34
C ILE A 529 -6.49 -3.98 34.22
N TYR A 530 -7.74 -4.49 34.28
CA TYR A 530 -8.11 -5.65 35.10
C TYR A 530 -7.46 -6.94 34.58
N LEU A 531 -7.42 -7.09 33.26
CA LEU A 531 -6.80 -8.22 32.58
C LEU A 531 -5.26 -8.10 32.48
N LYS A 532 -4.66 -7.03 33.03
CA LYS A 532 -3.21 -6.75 32.97
C LYS A 532 -2.65 -6.81 31.53
N LEU A 533 -3.44 -6.38 30.55
CA LEU A 533 -3.04 -6.25 29.15
C LEU A 533 -2.21 -4.95 29.01
N LYS A 534 -1.07 -4.96 28.30
CA LYS A 534 -0.13 -3.81 28.14
C LYS A 534 0.08 -3.40 26.69
#